data_AF-A0AAD7CG78-F1
#
_entry.id   AF-A0AAD7CG78-F1
#
_cell.length_a   1.000
_cell.length_b   1.000
_cell.length_c   1.000
_cell.angle_alpha   90.00
_cell.angle_beta   90.00
_cell.angle_gamma   90.00
#
_symmetry.space_group_name_H-M   'P 1'
#
loop_
_entity.id
_entity.type
_entity.pdbx_description
1 polymer ?
#
loop_
_entity_poly.entity_id
_entity_poly.type
_entity_poly.pdbx_seq_one_letter_code
_entity_poly.pdbx_strand_id
1 'polypeptide(L)'
;MSFGMKRGFLKQTQPVQSPTPNRKATLDTRIQFSEACRLYSENPYIVVADYRSSSPHGFLFLPSKSDARLVIVDSLDNIQAISKLPLWNDPWPSPPESTAFMIKDCGPAKSLGMFARRPIARGDLIALERPVYVARQALKIHVDQRMVFDNAALAGLSPASQASITSLHNCQPEIADGHIRGVILTNAFPANIPDLAEPRTALFPTLCRANHDCRPNAHYSFCKDTFTGRLVAVRPIVAGEEITVGYIDVAGPRAKRQEDLKRYRFLCACKTCSLPPGLAAASDTKRSALAAYFASMKDAKIPPGATLARIKELIRWAEEEGLVQAASLMSLSGLRVASREGKSEEALRFMVTSVNHTRSLEGNDSAAVHTFASKTGLSVAELLTALDRESIDHKIFGQLA
;
A
#
# COMPACT_ATOMS: atom_id res chain seq x y z
N MET A 1 50.62 -17.03 -40.97
CA MET A 1 51.96 -16.56 -41.38
C MET A 1 51.80 -15.59 -42.54
N SER A 2 52.01 -14.29 -42.32
CA SER A 2 52.53 -13.33 -43.30
C SER A 2 52.62 -11.97 -42.63
N PHE A 3 53.86 -11.52 -42.44
CA PHE A 3 54.25 -10.19 -41.96
C PHE A 3 53.92 -9.12 -43.00
N GLY A 4 53.66 -7.89 -42.55
CA GLY A 4 53.46 -6.73 -43.41
C GLY A 4 53.47 -5.41 -42.68
N MET A 5 54.63 -5.04 -42.10
CA MET A 5 54.93 -3.68 -41.61
C MET A 5 54.89 -2.65 -42.76
N LYS A 6 54.33 -1.46 -42.49
CA LYS A 6 54.81 -0.20 -43.09
C LYS A 6 55.01 0.86 -42.01
N ARG A 7 56.19 1.48 -42.04
CA ARG A 7 56.73 2.53 -41.17
C ARG A 7 56.47 3.93 -41.73
N GLY A 8 56.51 4.93 -40.85
CA GLY A 8 56.79 6.36 -41.12
C GLY A 8 55.53 7.24 -41.09
N PHE A 9 55.41 8.30 -40.29
CA PHE A 9 56.41 9.30 -39.93
C PHE A 9 56.22 9.88 -38.52
N LEU A 10 57.36 10.21 -37.90
CA LEU A 10 57.54 11.02 -36.70
C LEU A 10 57.05 12.46 -36.93
N LYS A 11 56.27 13.02 -35.99
CA LYS A 11 56.33 14.44 -35.65
C LYS A 11 56.41 14.60 -34.13
N GLN A 12 57.21 15.59 -33.76
CA GLN A 12 57.85 15.79 -32.48
C GLN A 12 56.88 16.06 -31.32
N THR A 13 57.31 15.56 -30.16
CA THR A 13 56.78 15.75 -28.82
C THR A 13 56.82 17.22 -28.37
N GLN A 14 55.69 17.75 -27.91
CA GLN A 14 55.64 18.87 -26.97
C GLN A 14 55.40 18.33 -25.55
N PRO A 15 55.92 18.97 -24.50
CA PRO A 15 55.92 18.42 -23.15
C PRO A 15 54.50 18.39 -22.56
N VAL A 16 54.08 17.20 -22.12
CA VAL A 16 52.85 17.00 -21.36
C VAL A 16 53.04 17.64 -19.99
N GLN A 17 52.43 18.81 -19.77
CA GLN A 17 52.25 19.37 -18.44
C GLN A 17 51.27 18.47 -17.68
N SER A 18 51.72 17.94 -16.55
CA SER A 18 50.91 17.20 -15.58
C SER A 18 49.80 18.10 -15.02
N PRO A 19 48.51 17.74 -15.13
CA PRO A 19 47.47 18.50 -14.44
C PRO A 19 47.52 18.18 -12.95
N THR A 20 47.85 19.21 -12.16
CA THR A 20 47.65 19.26 -10.71
C THR A 20 46.19 19.00 -10.34
N PRO A 21 45.92 18.39 -9.17
CA PRO A 21 44.57 17.98 -8.78
C PRO A 21 43.75 19.21 -8.39
N ASN A 22 42.94 19.73 -9.32
CA ASN A 22 42.06 20.84 -9.01
C ASN A 22 40.82 20.31 -8.25
N ARG A 23 40.91 20.36 -6.93
CA ARG A 23 39.76 20.29 -6.01
C ARG A 23 38.78 21.42 -6.36
N LYS A 24 37.65 21.04 -6.95
CA LYS A 24 36.28 21.56 -6.78
C LYS A 24 35.51 21.40 -8.10
N ALA A 25 35.11 20.17 -8.40
CA ALA A 25 33.87 19.97 -9.12
C ALA A 25 32.74 20.08 -8.09
N THR A 26 32.32 21.30 -7.79
CA THR A 26 30.98 21.50 -7.22
C THR A 26 30.00 21.09 -8.30
N LEU A 27 29.40 19.91 -8.13
CA LEU A 27 28.24 19.47 -8.90
C LEU A 27 27.09 20.44 -8.55
N ASP A 28 26.91 21.51 -9.34
CA ASP A 28 25.72 22.37 -9.24
C ASP A 28 24.54 21.60 -9.85
N THR A 29 23.91 20.73 -9.05
CA THR A 29 22.70 19.97 -9.42
C THR A 29 21.46 20.59 -8.80
N ARG A 30 21.31 21.91 -8.97
CA ARG A 30 20.02 22.55 -8.75
C ARG A 30 19.08 22.15 -9.89
N ILE A 31 18.21 21.17 -9.64
CA ILE A 31 16.92 21.07 -10.35
C ILE A 31 16.34 22.49 -10.39
N GLN A 32 16.30 23.08 -11.58
CA GLN A 32 15.65 24.37 -11.80
C GLN A 32 14.15 24.09 -11.80
N PHE A 33 13.54 24.24 -10.63
CA PHE A 33 12.09 24.26 -10.57
C PHE A 33 11.58 25.49 -11.35
N SER A 34 10.41 25.35 -12.00
CA SER A 34 9.77 26.47 -12.70
C SER A 34 9.62 27.70 -11.78
N GLU A 35 9.42 28.90 -12.33
CA GLU A 35 9.19 30.14 -11.56
C GLU A 35 8.07 30.03 -10.49
N ALA A 36 7.18 29.04 -10.64
CA ALA A 36 6.10 28.74 -9.71
C ALA A 36 6.54 27.98 -8.44
N CYS A 37 7.80 27.59 -8.30
CA CYS A 37 8.31 26.81 -7.17
C CYS A 37 9.51 27.49 -6.51
N ARG A 38 9.59 27.45 -5.18
CA ARG A 38 10.71 28.02 -4.41
C ARG A 38 11.19 27.05 -3.35
N LEU A 39 12.50 27.05 -3.10
CA LEU A 39 13.10 26.31 -1.99
C LEU A 39 12.63 26.94 -0.67
N TYR A 40 12.05 26.11 0.20
CA TYR A 40 11.61 26.50 1.54
C TYR A 40 12.63 26.11 2.61
N SER A 41 13.23 24.92 2.49
CA SER A 41 14.23 24.39 3.43
C SER A 41 15.20 23.46 2.70
N GLU A 42 16.49 23.50 3.04
CA GLU A 42 17.50 22.57 2.50
C GLU A 42 17.59 21.27 3.27
N ASN A 43 17.31 21.31 4.58
CA ASN A 43 17.34 20.14 5.45
C ASN A 43 16.21 20.23 6.50
N PRO A 44 15.12 19.47 6.34
CA PRO A 44 14.80 18.56 5.23
C PRO A 44 14.59 19.34 3.91
N TYR A 45 14.80 18.69 2.76
CA TYR A 45 14.69 19.34 1.45
C TYR A 45 13.23 19.56 1.07
N ILE A 46 12.73 20.78 1.29
CA ILE A 46 11.33 21.17 1.06
C ILE A 46 11.27 22.25 -0.01
N VAL A 47 10.40 22.04 -0.99
CA VAL A 47 10.09 23.00 -2.05
C VAL A 47 8.60 23.31 -1.99
N VAL A 48 8.22 24.58 -2.14
CA VAL A 48 6.81 25.02 -2.12
C VAL A 48 6.41 25.55 -3.48
N ALA A 49 5.17 25.25 -3.90
CA ALA A 49 4.57 25.88 -5.06
C ALA A 49 3.75 27.11 -4.65
N ASP A 50 3.81 28.15 -5.48
CA ASP A 50 3.00 29.37 -5.49
C ASP A 50 2.51 29.88 -4.12
N TYR A 51 3.29 30.80 -3.57
CA TYR A 51 3.14 31.43 -2.24
C TYR A 51 1.92 32.35 -2.09
N ARG A 52 1.08 32.50 -3.12
CA ARG A 52 -0.08 33.42 -3.11
C ARG A 52 -1.31 32.84 -2.41
N SER A 53 -1.26 31.57 -1.99
CA SER A 53 -2.28 30.92 -1.16
C SER A 53 -1.98 31.07 0.34
N SER A 54 -3.01 31.24 1.17
CA SER A 54 -2.89 31.23 2.63
C SER A 54 -2.45 29.87 3.20
N SER A 55 -2.52 28.80 2.40
CA SER A 55 -1.95 27.48 2.69
C SER A 55 -1.23 26.96 1.45
N PRO A 56 0.10 27.13 1.34
CA PRO A 56 0.86 26.68 0.18
C PRO A 56 1.03 25.16 0.20
N HIS A 57 1.04 24.55 -0.99
CA HIS A 57 1.38 23.13 -1.15
C HIS A 57 2.88 23.00 -1.38
N GLY A 58 3.45 21.87 -0.97
CA GLY A 58 4.88 21.61 -1.13
C GLY A 58 5.22 20.19 -1.53
N PHE A 59 6.51 20.00 -1.71
CA PHE A 59 7.22 18.75 -1.94
C PHE A 59 8.24 18.58 -0.84
N LEU A 60 8.26 17.41 -0.21
CA LEU A 60 9.29 16.99 0.72
C LEU A 60 10.07 15.85 0.10
N PHE A 61 11.37 16.05 -0.10
CA PHE A 61 12.27 15.04 -0.65
C PHE A 61 13.11 14.41 0.47
N LEU A 62 13.10 13.08 0.52
CA LEU A 62 13.76 12.29 1.57
C LEU A 62 14.59 11.14 0.96
N PRO A 63 15.72 10.75 1.57
CA PRO A 63 16.36 11.34 2.76
C PRO A 63 17.11 12.67 2.49
N SER A 64 17.55 12.92 1.25
CA SER A 64 18.19 14.18 0.85
C SER A 64 17.98 14.44 -0.65
N LYS A 65 18.22 15.66 -1.15
CA LYS A 65 18.02 16.01 -2.56
C LYS A 65 18.83 15.13 -3.53
N SER A 66 20.10 14.88 -3.23
CA SER A 66 21.03 14.17 -4.13
C SER A 66 20.71 12.68 -4.29
N ASP A 67 20.02 12.09 -3.31
CA ASP A 67 19.53 10.71 -3.33
C ASP A 67 18.05 10.68 -2.90
N ALA A 68 17.24 11.54 -3.52
CA ALA A 68 15.82 11.64 -3.15
C ALA A 68 15.10 10.36 -3.60
N ARG A 69 14.86 9.46 -2.66
CA ARG A 69 14.22 8.15 -2.91
C ARG A 69 12.70 8.22 -2.81
N LEU A 70 12.20 9.19 -2.04
CA LEU A 70 10.80 9.47 -1.80
C LEU A 70 10.52 10.97 -1.95
N VAL A 71 9.38 11.28 -2.56
CA VAL A 71 8.78 12.61 -2.53
C VAL A 71 7.38 12.53 -1.91
N ILE A 72 7.08 13.47 -1.01
CA ILE A 72 5.76 13.64 -0.40
C ILE A 72 5.17 14.96 -0.85
N VAL A 73 3.95 14.90 -1.37
CA VAL A 73 3.23 16.02 -1.99
C VAL A 73 1.97 16.31 -1.19
N ASP A 74 1.99 17.41 -0.42
CA ASP A 74 0.94 17.77 0.54
C ASP A 74 0.93 19.28 0.83
N SER A 75 0.07 19.73 1.76
CA SER A 75 0.19 21.08 2.34
C SER A 75 1.51 21.23 3.10
N LEU A 76 2.02 22.46 3.15
CA LEU A 76 3.27 22.77 3.85
C LEU A 76 3.24 22.30 5.31
N ASP A 77 2.15 22.55 6.04
CA ASP A 77 2.01 22.14 7.45
C ASP A 77 2.16 20.62 7.62
N ASN A 78 1.53 19.84 6.74
CA ASN A 78 1.60 18.38 6.77
C ASN A 78 3.02 17.91 6.45
N ILE A 79 3.66 18.50 5.45
CA ILE A 79 5.05 18.19 5.09
C ILE A 79 6.00 18.50 6.25
N GLN A 80 5.84 19.64 6.93
CA GLN A 80 6.66 19.99 8.09
C GLN A 80 6.44 19.06 9.27
N ALA A 81 5.20 18.59 9.48
CA ALA A 81 4.91 17.60 10.51
C ALA A 81 5.55 16.24 10.16
N ILE A 82 5.37 15.78 8.92
CA ILE A 82 5.93 14.52 8.43
C ILE A 82 7.46 14.56 8.46
N SER A 83 8.09 15.66 8.08
CA SER A 83 9.54 15.75 8.01
C SER A 83 10.24 15.66 9.37
N LYS A 84 9.49 15.86 10.47
CA LYS A 84 9.98 15.74 11.85
C LYS A 84 9.83 14.33 12.42
N LEU A 85 9.25 13.39 11.68
CA LEU A 85 9.11 12.02 12.17
C LEU A 85 10.50 11.39 12.37
N PRO A 86 10.74 10.71 13.51
CA PRO A 86 12.07 10.18 13.84
C PRO A 86 12.51 9.05 12.90
N LEU A 87 11.55 8.39 12.24
CA LEU A 87 11.76 7.24 11.34
C LEU A 87 12.66 7.54 10.13
N TRP A 88 12.87 8.82 9.78
CA TRP A 88 13.76 9.20 8.69
C TRP A 88 15.24 8.96 9.00
N ASN A 89 15.57 8.75 10.27
CA ASN A 89 16.89 8.29 10.69
C ASN A 89 17.06 6.77 10.56
N ASP A 90 15.97 6.02 10.40
CA ASP A 90 16.03 4.57 10.25
C ASP A 90 16.49 4.19 8.84
N PRO A 91 17.29 3.12 8.71
CA PRO A 91 17.73 2.64 7.41
C PRO A 91 16.54 2.39 6.50
N TRP A 92 16.67 2.79 5.23
CA TRP A 92 15.66 2.47 4.23
C TRP A 92 15.53 0.95 4.18
N PRO A 93 14.31 0.38 4.36
CA PRO A 93 14.15 -1.04 4.22
C PRO A 93 14.62 -1.38 2.81
N SER A 94 15.68 -2.18 2.74
CA SER A 94 16.08 -2.71 1.45
C SER A 94 14.91 -3.54 0.95
N PRO A 95 14.46 -3.38 -0.30
CA PRO A 95 13.51 -4.34 -0.85
C PRO A 95 14.13 -5.70 -0.60
N PRO A 96 13.49 -6.60 0.17
CA PRO A 96 14.08 -7.90 0.43
C PRO A 96 14.41 -8.48 -0.93
N GLU A 97 15.64 -8.92 -1.17
CA GLU A 97 15.93 -9.79 -2.30
C GLU A 97 14.91 -10.91 -2.22
N SER A 98 13.87 -10.83 -3.04
CA SER A 98 12.62 -11.44 -2.63
C SER A 98 12.69 -12.93 -2.92
N THR A 99 13.00 -13.69 -1.88
CA THR A 99 12.87 -15.15 -1.88
C THR A 99 11.40 -15.57 -1.91
N ALA A 100 10.47 -14.65 -1.60
CA ALA A 100 9.04 -14.93 -1.55
C ALA A 100 8.37 -14.84 -2.92
N PHE A 101 8.75 -13.90 -3.79
CA PHE A 101 8.05 -13.66 -5.05
C PHE A 101 8.97 -13.28 -6.22
N MET A 102 8.43 -13.38 -7.43
CA MET A 102 9.02 -12.91 -8.68
C MET A 102 8.01 -12.10 -9.47
N ILE A 103 8.48 -11.16 -10.26
CA ILE A 103 7.65 -10.41 -11.21
C ILE A 103 7.75 -11.07 -12.57
N LYS A 104 6.62 -11.32 -13.22
CA LYS A 104 6.53 -11.93 -14.55
C LYS A 104 5.69 -11.05 -15.47
N ASP A 105 5.96 -11.14 -16.77
CA ASP A 105 5.05 -10.63 -17.79
C ASP A 105 3.81 -11.54 -17.89
N CYS A 106 2.63 -10.95 -17.76
CA CYS A 106 1.32 -11.60 -17.86
C CYS A 106 0.61 -11.27 -19.19
N GLY A 107 1.32 -10.69 -20.14
CA GLY A 107 0.83 -10.31 -21.46
C GLY A 107 0.06 -8.99 -21.48
N PRO A 108 -0.43 -8.58 -22.67
CA PRO A 108 -0.93 -7.23 -22.91
C PRO A 108 -2.13 -6.82 -22.03
N ALA A 109 -2.94 -7.79 -21.61
CA ALA A 109 -4.15 -7.54 -20.83
C ALA A 109 -3.89 -7.30 -19.33
N LYS A 110 -2.78 -7.82 -18.80
CA LYS A 110 -2.43 -7.75 -17.37
C LYS A 110 -1.10 -7.05 -17.09
N SER A 111 -0.30 -6.74 -18.11
CA SER A 111 1.05 -6.20 -17.96
C SER A 111 1.89 -7.13 -17.07
N LEU A 112 2.61 -6.60 -16.08
CA LEU A 112 3.38 -7.39 -15.12
C LEU A 112 2.51 -7.88 -13.94
N GLY A 113 2.83 -9.07 -13.42
CA GLY A 113 2.21 -9.64 -12.23
C GLY A 113 3.23 -10.17 -11.22
N MET A 114 2.82 -10.24 -9.96
CA MET A 114 3.59 -10.81 -8.86
C MET A 114 3.23 -12.28 -8.64
N PHE A 115 4.23 -13.18 -8.53
CA PHE A 115 4.02 -14.63 -8.38
C PHE A 115 4.87 -15.19 -7.26
N ALA A 116 4.33 -16.11 -6.48
CA ALA A 116 5.06 -16.76 -5.39
C ALA A 116 6.22 -17.62 -5.95
N ARG A 117 7.42 -17.50 -5.37
CA ARG A 117 8.59 -18.35 -5.67
C ARG A 117 8.59 -19.65 -4.88
N ARG A 118 7.94 -19.64 -3.72
CA ARG A 118 7.85 -20.74 -2.76
C ARG A 118 6.45 -20.77 -2.16
N PRO A 119 6.05 -21.84 -1.44
CA PRO A 119 4.88 -21.77 -0.58
C PRO A 119 5.00 -20.62 0.43
N ILE A 120 3.90 -19.91 0.64
CA ILE A 120 3.76 -18.80 1.59
C ILE A 120 2.59 -19.14 2.52
N ALA A 121 2.83 -19.12 3.82
CA ALA A 121 1.81 -19.42 4.81
C ALA A 121 0.88 -18.22 5.03
N ARG A 122 -0.33 -18.48 5.51
CA ARG A 122 -1.25 -17.42 5.95
C ARG A 122 -0.60 -16.61 7.09
N GLY A 123 -0.63 -15.30 6.98
CA GLY A 123 -0.03 -14.35 7.93
C GLY A 123 1.45 -14.03 7.65
N ASP A 124 2.07 -14.65 6.65
CA ASP A 124 3.46 -14.34 6.26
C ASP A 124 3.52 -12.98 5.56
N LEU A 125 4.55 -12.20 5.90
CA LEU A 125 4.94 -11.01 5.17
C LEU A 125 5.51 -11.42 3.79
N ILE A 126 4.88 -10.96 2.72
CA ILE A 126 5.31 -11.17 1.34
C ILE A 126 6.34 -10.10 0.95
N ALA A 127 6.02 -8.84 1.24
CA ALA A 127 6.83 -7.70 0.85
C ALA A 127 6.61 -6.51 1.79
N LEU A 128 7.69 -5.74 1.99
CA LEU A 128 7.72 -4.49 2.74
C LEU A 128 8.42 -3.44 1.88
N GLU A 129 7.78 -2.31 1.62
CA GLU A 129 8.31 -1.29 0.72
C GLU A 129 7.97 0.11 1.24
N ARG A 130 8.96 1.01 1.35
CA ARG A 130 8.68 2.44 1.51
C ARG A 130 8.25 3.00 0.15
N PRO A 131 7.26 3.91 0.12
CA PRO A 131 6.81 4.47 -1.15
C PRO A 131 7.89 5.34 -1.78
N VAL A 132 7.80 5.53 -3.10
CA VAL A 132 8.64 6.47 -3.85
C VAL A 132 7.94 7.81 -4.11
N TYR A 133 6.61 7.80 -4.07
CA TYR A 133 5.77 8.98 -4.28
C TYR A 133 4.56 8.89 -3.36
N VAL A 134 4.26 9.95 -2.60
CA VAL A 134 3.07 10.07 -1.77
C VAL A 134 2.38 11.37 -2.14
N ALA A 135 1.06 11.33 -2.34
CA ALA A 135 0.27 12.55 -2.57
C ALA A 135 -1.06 12.51 -1.83
N ARG A 136 -1.49 13.67 -1.35
CA ARG A 136 -2.87 13.87 -0.90
C ARG A 136 -3.83 13.63 -2.07
N GLN A 137 -4.88 12.86 -1.82
CA GLN A 137 -5.83 12.44 -2.85
C GLN A 137 -6.56 13.65 -3.46
N ALA A 138 -6.97 14.59 -2.60
CA ALA A 138 -7.58 15.86 -2.98
C ALA A 138 -6.66 17.04 -2.62
N LEU A 139 -5.64 17.31 -3.44
CA LEU A 139 -4.92 18.58 -3.36
C LEU A 139 -5.81 19.68 -3.95
N LYS A 140 -6.03 20.73 -3.15
CA LYS A 140 -6.74 21.95 -3.58
C LYS A 140 -5.80 22.84 -4.40
N ILE A 141 -5.50 22.42 -5.62
CA ILE A 141 -4.76 23.22 -6.61
C ILE A 141 -5.54 23.30 -7.91
N HIS A 142 -5.36 24.39 -8.66
CA HIS A 142 -5.99 24.54 -9.96
C HIS A 142 -5.58 23.39 -10.86
N VAL A 143 -6.52 22.85 -11.65
CA VAL A 143 -6.28 21.65 -12.48
C VAL A 143 -5.09 21.85 -13.43
N ASP A 144 -4.94 23.05 -13.99
CA ASP A 144 -3.84 23.42 -14.89
C ASP A 144 -2.47 23.47 -14.20
N GLN A 145 -2.45 23.69 -12.88
CA GLN A 145 -1.23 23.72 -12.08
C GLN A 145 -0.87 22.35 -11.50
N ARG A 146 -1.83 21.43 -11.39
CA ARG A 146 -1.62 20.09 -10.84
C ARG A 146 -0.57 19.31 -11.61
N MET A 147 -0.59 19.40 -12.93
CA MET A 147 0.36 18.71 -13.80
C MET A 147 1.79 19.24 -13.61
N VAL A 148 1.96 20.56 -13.62
CA VAL A 148 3.26 21.20 -13.37
C VAL A 148 3.80 20.80 -12.00
N PHE A 149 2.91 20.71 -11.01
CA PHE A 149 3.23 20.33 -9.64
C PHE A 149 3.69 18.87 -9.52
N ASP A 150 2.92 17.91 -10.05
CA ASP A 150 3.30 16.49 -9.99
C ASP A 150 4.57 16.20 -10.82
N ASN A 151 4.77 16.89 -11.96
CA ASN A 151 5.99 16.76 -12.76
C ASN A 151 7.23 17.37 -12.06
N ALA A 152 7.08 18.50 -11.36
CA ALA A 152 8.15 19.09 -10.57
C ALA A 152 8.56 18.19 -9.39
N ALA A 153 7.57 17.55 -8.73
CA ALA A 153 7.84 16.55 -7.71
C ALA A 153 8.62 15.36 -8.27
N LEU A 154 8.20 14.83 -9.43
CA LEU A 154 8.89 13.70 -10.08
C LEU A 154 10.33 14.05 -10.48
N ALA A 155 10.55 15.22 -11.08
CA ALA A 155 11.88 15.68 -11.51
C ALA A 155 12.87 15.83 -10.34
N GLY A 156 12.37 15.98 -9.11
CA GLY A 156 13.20 16.09 -7.92
C GLY A 156 13.70 14.76 -7.33
N LEU A 157 13.17 13.63 -7.79
CA LEU A 157 13.59 12.30 -7.36
C LEU A 157 14.92 11.88 -8.00
N SER A 158 15.61 10.89 -7.40
CA SER A 158 16.78 10.26 -8.00
C SER A 158 16.43 9.57 -9.33
N PRO A 159 17.37 9.43 -10.28
CA PRO A 159 17.10 8.74 -11.55
C PRO A 159 16.54 7.33 -11.38
N ALA A 160 17.00 6.59 -10.36
CA ALA A 160 16.49 5.26 -10.04
C ALA A 160 15.03 5.30 -9.56
N SER A 161 14.66 6.26 -8.70
CA SER A 161 13.27 6.43 -8.27
C SER A 161 12.36 6.88 -9.43
N GLN A 162 12.83 7.79 -10.29
CA GLN A 162 12.09 8.19 -11.50
C GLN A 162 11.86 7.00 -12.45
N ALA A 163 12.90 6.19 -12.68
CA ALA A 163 12.81 4.97 -13.49
C ALA A 163 11.83 3.96 -12.89
N SER A 164 11.82 3.80 -11.56
CA SER A 164 10.91 2.88 -10.89
C SER A 164 9.43 3.26 -11.11
N ILE A 165 9.11 4.56 -11.05
CA ILE A 165 7.76 5.09 -11.27
C ILE A 165 7.35 4.96 -12.74
N THR A 166 8.22 5.35 -13.67
CA THR A 166 7.94 5.30 -15.11
C THR A 166 7.80 3.88 -15.64
N SER A 167 8.35 2.88 -14.94
CA SER A 167 8.16 1.46 -15.25
C SER A 167 6.76 0.91 -14.87
N LEU A 168 5.96 1.66 -14.11
CA LEU A 168 4.62 1.24 -13.72
C LEU A 168 3.65 1.37 -14.88
N HIS A 169 2.64 0.49 -14.92
CA HIS A 169 1.64 0.50 -15.97
C HIS A 169 0.79 1.78 -15.89
N ASN A 170 0.51 2.42 -17.01
CA ASN A 170 -0.41 3.55 -17.09
C ASN A 170 -1.60 3.17 -17.95
N CYS A 171 -2.73 2.85 -17.32
CA CYS A 171 -3.96 2.57 -18.07
C CYS A 171 -4.73 3.84 -18.44
N GLN A 172 -4.28 5.04 -18.04
CA GLN A 172 -4.95 6.32 -18.27
C GLN A 172 -3.97 7.37 -18.86
N PRO A 173 -3.38 7.11 -20.03
CA PRO A 173 -2.38 8.00 -20.64
C PRO A 173 -2.94 9.36 -21.06
N GLU A 174 -4.25 9.47 -21.27
CA GLU A 174 -4.91 10.71 -21.69
C GLU A 174 -5.23 11.68 -20.55
N ILE A 175 -5.14 11.25 -19.29
CA ILE A 175 -5.40 12.14 -18.15
C ILE A 175 -4.19 13.05 -17.93
N ALA A 176 -4.30 14.24 -18.53
CA ALA A 176 -3.26 15.25 -18.71
C ALA A 176 -2.07 14.69 -19.50
N ASP A 177 -1.40 15.50 -20.32
CA ASP A 177 -0.21 15.10 -21.11
C ASP A 177 1.01 14.81 -20.20
N GLY A 178 0.82 13.98 -19.17
CA GLY A 178 1.53 13.94 -17.90
C GLY A 178 1.50 12.53 -17.33
N HIS A 179 2.48 11.74 -17.79
CA HIS A 179 2.70 10.32 -17.47
C HIS A 179 2.43 9.95 -16.00
N ILE A 180 2.77 10.83 -15.06
CA ILE A 180 2.69 10.53 -13.62
C ILE A 180 1.27 10.42 -13.08
N ARG A 181 0.30 11.24 -13.55
CA ARG A 181 -1.04 11.23 -12.95
C ARG A 181 -1.80 9.97 -13.32
N GLY A 182 -1.73 9.56 -14.58
CA GLY A 182 -2.26 8.28 -15.03
C GLY A 182 -1.62 7.10 -14.29
N VAL A 183 -0.30 7.12 -14.07
CA VAL A 183 0.40 6.13 -13.24
C VAL A 183 -0.15 6.11 -11.80
N ILE A 184 -0.31 7.27 -11.15
CA ILE A 184 -0.88 7.36 -9.79
C ILE A 184 -2.30 6.78 -9.76
N LEU A 185 -3.16 7.19 -10.69
CA LEU A 185 -4.56 6.73 -10.73
C LEU A 185 -4.70 5.24 -11.04
N THR A 186 -3.71 4.66 -11.71
CA THR A 186 -3.64 3.24 -12.06
C THR A 186 -3.08 2.38 -10.92
N ASN A 187 -2.07 2.85 -10.18
CA ASN A 187 -1.25 1.98 -9.32
C ASN A 187 -1.30 2.32 -7.82
N ALA A 188 -1.72 3.53 -7.44
CA ALA A 188 -1.45 3.99 -6.08
C ALA A 188 -2.32 3.28 -5.03
N PHE A 189 -1.68 2.87 -3.93
CA PHE A 189 -2.36 2.31 -2.76
C PHE A 189 -2.71 3.40 -1.75
N PRO A 190 -3.73 3.21 -0.88
CA PRO A 190 -3.98 4.11 0.24
C PRO A 190 -2.77 4.20 1.18
N ALA A 191 -2.39 5.41 1.59
CA ALA A 191 -1.30 5.67 2.53
C ALA A 191 -1.83 6.52 3.70
N ASN A 192 -2.77 5.95 4.44
CA ASN A 192 -3.45 6.68 5.51
C ASN A 192 -2.49 6.92 6.68
N ILE A 193 -2.29 8.19 7.01
CA ILE A 193 -1.59 8.63 8.22
C ILE A 193 -2.69 9.08 9.19
N PRO A 194 -3.02 8.29 10.25
CA PRO A 194 -4.20 8.51 11.10
C PRO A 194 -4.34 9.91 11.71
N ASP A 195 -3.22 10.61 11.88
CA ASP A 195 -3.15 11.93 12.48
C ASP A 195 -3.41 13.07 11.48
N LEU A 196 -3.65 12.73 10.21
CA LEU A 196 -3.88 13.69 9.14
C LEU A 196 -5.27 13.46 8.52
N ALA A 197 -6.10 14.50 8.56
CA ALA A 197 -7.54 14.40 8.29
C ALA A 197 -7.91 13.88 6.88
N GLU A 198 -7.02 14.06 5.91
CA GLU A 198 -7.31 13.84 4.50
C GLU A 198 -6.55 12.63 3.95
N PRO A 199 -7.17 11.80 3.09
CA PRO A 199 -6.54 10.59 2.61
C PRO A 199 -5.38 10.89 1.65
N ARG A 200 -4.40 10.01 1.68
CA ARG A 200 -3.24 10.02 0.78
C ARG A 200 -3.17 8.72 0.01
N THR A 201 -2.53 8.79 -1.13
CA THR A 201 -2.19 7.63 -1.96
C THR A 201 -0.70 7.60 -2.19
N ALA A 202 -0.13 6.41 -2.33
CA ALA A 202 1.29 6.24 -2.51
C ALA A 202 1.63 5.18 -3.57
N LEU A 203 2.75 5.39 -4.27
CA LEU A 203 3.31 4.47 -5.24
C LEU A 203 4.40 3.61 -4.58
N PHE A 204 4.24 2.30 -4.72
CA PHE A 204 5.11 1.25 -4.21
C PHE A 204 5.53 0.39 -5.41
N PRO A 205 6.64 0.71 -6.11
CA PRO A 205 6.95 0.13 -7.42
C PRO A 205 6.91 -1.40 -7.48
N THR A 206 7.22 -2.05 -6.36
CA THR A 206 7.16 -3.50 -6.22
C THR A 206 5.75 -3.97 -5.87
N LEU A 207 5.10 -3.37 -4.86
CA LEU A 207 3.75 -3.79 -4.44
C LEU A 207 2.68 -3.54 -5.53
N CYS A 208 2.86 -2.49 -6.34
CA CYS A 208 2.01 -2.16 -7.48
C CYS A 208 1.99 -3.23 -8.58
N ARG A 209 2.85 -4.27 -8.49
CA ARG A 209 2.82 -5.44 -9.39
C ARG A 209 1.83 -6.52 -8.97
N ALA A 210 1.21 -6.43 -7.79
CA ALA A 210 0.16 -7.36 -7.39
C ALA A 210 -1.13 -7.06 -8.16
N ASN A 211 -1.59 -8.01 -8.96
CA ASN A 211 -2.80 -7.87 -9.78
C ASN A 211 -4.10 -7.99 -8.94
N HIS A 212 -5.22 -7.62 -9.54
CA HIS A 212 -6.51 -7.73 -8.89
C HIS A 212 -7.08 -9.16 -8.88
N ASP A 213 -7.67 -9.56 -7.75
CA ASP A 213 -8.67 -10.64 -7.68
C ASP A 213 -9.83 -10.23 -6.74
N CYS A 214 -11.07 -10.64 -7.04
CA CYS A 214 -12.23 -10.37 -6.16
C CYS A 214 -12.26 -11.28 -4.91
N ARG A 215 -11.39 -12.28 -4.85
CA ARG A 215 -11.05 -13.12 -3.71
C ARG A 215 -9.52 -13.16 -3.56
N PRO A 216 -8.90 -12.03 -3.15
CA PRO A 216 -7.45 -11.88 -3.15
C PRO A 216 -6.79 -12.84 -2.16
N ASN A 217 -5.52 -13.15 -2.42
CA ASN A 217 -4.70 -14.00 -1.54
C ASN A 217 -3.68 -13.21 -0.71
N ALA A 218 -3.54 -11.92 -0.97
CA ALA A 218 -2.77 -10.99 -0.15
C ALA A 218 -3.60 -9.77 0.24
N HIS A 219 -3.23 -9.16 1.36
CA HIS A 219 -3.77 -7.90 1.84
C HIS A 219 -2.67 -6.85 1.93
N TYR A 220 -3.01 -5.64 1.50
CA TYR A 220 -2.16 -4.47 1.66
C TYR A 220 -2.60 -3.68 2.90
N SER A 221 -1.63 -3.33 3.75
CA SER A 221 -1.81 -2.33 4.81
C SER A 221 -0.67 -1.31 4.78
N PHE A 222 -0.89 -0.12 5.36
CA PHE A 222 0.14 0.91 5.48
C PHE A 222 0.56 1.06 6.94
N CYS A 223 1.85 0.84 7.23
CA CYS A 223 2.43 1.02 8.55
C CYS A 223 3.00 2.43 8.68
N LYS A 224 2.34 3.29 9.46
CA LYS A 224 2.78 4.67 9.68
C LYS A 224 4.13 4.76 10.39
N ASP A 225 4.40 3.85 11.32
CA ASP A 225 5.58 3.90 12.20
C ASP A 225 6.88 3.67 11.42
N THR A 226 6.82 2.84 10.37
CA THR A 226 7.96 2.58 9.47
C THR A 226 7.84 3.30 8.13
N PHE A 227 6.70 3.94 7.88
CA PHE A 227 6.31 4.58 6.63
C PHE A 227 6.34 3.63 5.42
N THR A 228 5.85 2.39 5.61
CA THR A 228 5.91 1.32 4.61
C THR A 228 4.55 0.79 4.23
N GLY A 229 4.41 0.36 2.97
CA GLY A 229 3.39 -0.56 2.54
C GLY A 229 3.78 -1.99 2.92
N ARG A 230 2.83 -2.73 3.47
CA ARG A 230 2.96 -4.13 3.88
C ARG A 230 2.04 -4.97 3.03
N LEU A 231 2.57 -6.03 2.43
CA LEU A 231 1.80 -7.02 1.70
C LEU A 231 1.88 -8.36 2.44
N VAL A 232 0.75 -8.87 2.92
CA VAL A 232 0.68 -10.07 3.78
C VAL A 232 -0.24 -11.10 3.15
N ALA A 233 0.14 -12.38 3.19
CA ALA A 233 -0.70 -13.46 2.70
C ALA A 233 -1.91 -13.70 3.62
N VAL A 234 -3.14 -13.58 3.09
CA VAL A 234 -4.38 -13.80 3.87
C VAL A 234 -4.85 -15.26 3.85
N ARG A 235 -4.24 -16.08 3.00
CA ARG A 235 -4.44 -17.53 2.89
C ARG A 235 -3.13 -18.18 2.42
N PRO A 236 -2.98 -19.51 2.55
CA PRO A 236 -1.85 -20.20 1.93
C PRO A 236 -1.77 -19.91 0.42
N ILE A 237 -0.56 -19.65 -0.07
CA ILE A 237 -0.24 -19.42 -1.48
C ILE A 237 0.79 -20.47 -1.89
N VAL A 238 0.50 -21.23 -2.94
CA VAL A 238 1.44 -22.26 -3.42
C VAL A 238 2.51 -21.64 -4.34
N ALA A 239 3.65 -22.31 -4.49
CA ALA A 239 4.69 -21.86 -5.42
C ALA A 239 4.13 -21.73 -6.85
N GLY A 240 4.44 -20.63 -7.52
CA GLY A 240 3.96 -20.31 -8.86
C GLY A 240 2.57 -19.68 -8.94
N GLU A 241 1.81 -19.61 -7.83
CA GLU A 241 0.52 -18.91 -7.79
C GLU A 241 0.71 -17.39 -7.90
N GLU A 242 -0.19 -16.72 -8.63
CA GLU A 242 -0.23 -15.25 -8.71
C GLU A 242 -0.63 -14.64 -7.35
N ILE A 243 0.15 -13.68 -6.87
CA ILE A 243 -0.14 -12.91 -5.66
C ILE A 243 -1.03 -11.72 -6.06
N THR A 244 -2.20 -11.64 -5.43
CA THR A 244 -3.28 -10.73 -5.83
C THR A 244 -3.87 -9.97 -4.64
N VAL A 245 -4.37 -8.76 -4.93
CA VAL A 245 -5.00 -7.84 -3.96
C VAL A 245 -6.38 -7.36 -4.45
N GLY A 246 -7.18 -6.77 -3.57
CA GLY A 246 -8.42 -6.09 -3.96
C GLY A 246 -8.16 -4.64 -4.36
N TYR A 247 -8.44 -4.24 -5.60
CA TYR A 247 -8.30 -2.85 -6.08
C TYR A 247 -9.49 -1.96 -5.72
N ILE A 248 -10.59 -2.59 -5.34
CA ILE A 248 -11.90 -2.01 -5.10
C ILE A 248 -12.49 -2.65 -3.85
N ASP A 249 -13.64 -2.15 -3.39
CA ASP A 249 -14.44 -2.89 -2.43
C ASP A 249 -14.99 -4.18 -3.08
N VAL A 250 -14.45 -5.30 -2.64
CA VAL A 250 -14.81 -6.63 -3.15
C VAL A 250 -16.09 -7.18 -2.49
N ALA A 251 -16.62 -6.54 -1.46
CA ALA A 251 -17.86 -6.97 -0.81
C ALA A 251 -19.11 -6.66 -1.64
N GLY A 252 -19.03 -5.90 -2.75
CA GLY A 252 -20.19 -5.64 -3.63
C GLY A 252 -20.55 -6.81 -4.56
N PRO A 253 -21.75 -6.81 -5.20
CA PRO A 253 -22.14 -7.80 -6.21
C PRO A 253 -21.32 -7.67 -7.51
N ARG A 254 -21.33 -8.72 -8.37
CA ARG A 254 -20.48 -8.81 -9.57
C ARG A 254 -20.61 -7.60 -10.46
N ALA A 255 -21.82 -7.14 -10.73
CA ALA A 255 -22.06 -5.97 -11.58
C ALA A 255 -21.36 -4.72 -11.03
N LYS A 256 -21.48 -4.46 -9.72
CA LYS A 256 -20.82 -3.32 -9.05
C LYS A 256 -19.30 -3.46 -9.09
N ARG A 257 -18.76 -4.65 -8.82
CA ARG A 257 -17.31 -4.91 -8.88
C ARG A 257 -16.75 -4.67 -10.29
N GLN A 258 -17.45 -5.13 -11.33
CA GLN A 258 -17.02 -4.89 -12.72
C GLN A 258 -17.11 -3.40 -13.08
N GLU A 259 -18.16 -2.70 -12.63
CA GLU A 259 -18.28 -1.25 -12.82
C GLU A 259 -17.11 -0.50 -12.19
N ASP A 260 -16.79 -0.80 -10.92
CA ASP A 260 -15.70 -0.15 -10.20
C ASP A 260 -14.33 -0.45 -10.81
N LEU A 261 -14.17 -1.59 -11.51
CA LEU A 261 -12.94 -1.97 -12.19
C LEU A 261 -12.77 -1.33 -13.57
N LYS A 262 -13.82 -0.74 -14.16
CA LYS A 262 -13.71 -0.06 -15.47
C LYS A 262 -12.63 1.02 -15.50
N ARG A 263 -12.40 1.70 -14.37
CA ARG A 263 -11.32 2.70 -14.23
C ARG A 263 -9.92 2.14 -14.48
N TYR A 264 -9.73 0.83 -14.33
CA TYR A 264 -8.47 0.13 -14.58
C TYR A 264 -8.43 -0.51 -15.98
N ARG A 265 -9.46 -0.29 -16.80
CA ARG A 265 -9.54 -0.73 -18.21
C ARG A 265 -9.35 -2.23 -18.45
N PHE A 266 -9.78 -3.06 -17.51
CA PHE A 266 -9.84 -4.52 -17.69
C PHE A 266 -11.18 -5.08 -17.22
N LEU A 267 -11.54 -6.26 -17.74
CA LEU A 267 -12.66 -7.05 -17.26
C LEU A 267 -12.14 -8.14 -16.31
N CYS A 268 -12.67 -8.19 -15.09
CA CYS A 268 -12.21 -9.20 -14.13
C CYS A 268 -12.76 -10.58 -14.48
N ALA A 269 -11.86 -11.53 -14.73
CA ALA A 269 -12.18 -12.93 -15.03
C ALA A 269 -11.75 -13.90 -13.90
N CYS A 270 -11.58 -13.40 -12.67
CA CYS A 270 -11.24 -14.23 -11.51
C CYS A 270 -12.29 -15.33 -11.26
N LYS A 271 -11.94 -16.32 -10.43
CA LYS A 271 -12.84 -17.46 -10.14
C LYS A 271 -14.23 -17.02 -9.67
N THR A 272 -14.33 -15.93 -8.89
CA THR A 272 -15.61 -15.38 -8.44
C THR A 272 -16.40 -14.72 -9.57
N CYS A 273 -15.74 -13.94 -10.43
CA CYS A 273 -16.40 -13.27 -11.54
C CYS A 273 -16.75 -14.22 -12.69
N SER A 274 -16.11 -15.38 -12.76
CA SER A 274 -16.34 -16.41 -13.78
C SER A 274 -17.32 -17.50 -13.33
N LEU A 275 -17.96 -17.35 -12.16
CA LEU A 275 -18.99 -18.28 -11.70
C LEU A 275 -20.19 -18.36 -12.67
N PRO A 276 -20.80 -19.55 -12.83
CA PRO A 276 -22.04 -19.70 -13.58
C PRO A 276 -23.21 -18.98 -12.88
N PRO A 277 -24.30 -18.64 -13.60
CA PRO A 277 -25.36 -17.75 -13.10
C PRO A 277 -25.92 -18.08 -11.71
N GLY A 278 -26.20 -19.36 -11.42
CA GLY A 278 -26.75 -19.76 -10.11
C GLY A 278 -25.76 -19.55 -8.95
N LEU A 279 -24.49 -19.91 -9.14
CA LEU A 279 -23.45 -19.70 -8.14
C LEU A 279 -23.08 -18.21 -8.00
N ALA A 280 -23.10 -17.47 -9.12
CA ALA A 280 -22.88 -16.04 -9.13
C ALA A 280 -23.99 -15.31 -8.36
N ALA A 281 -25.26 -15.68 -8.56
CA ALA A 281 -26.39 -15.11 -7.82
C ALA A 281 -26.28 -15.38 -6.31
N ALA A 282 -25.93 -16.61 -5.91
CA ALA A 282 -25.72 -16.95 -4.50
C ALA A 282 -24.56 -16.15 -3.86
N SER A 283 -23.44 -15.99 -4.59
CA SER A 283 -22.32 -15.15 -4.15
C SER A 283 -22.72 -13.68 -4.03
N ASP A 284 -23.47 -13.17 -5.00
CA ASP A 284 -23.94 -11.78 -5.01
C ASP A 284 -24.94 -11.51 -3.88
N THR A 285 -25.78 -12.46 -3.47
CA THR A 285 -26.62 -12.34 -2.26
C THR A 285 -25.76 -12.13 -1.01
N LYS A 286 -24.75 -12.98 -0.80
CA LYS A 286 -23.85 -12.90 0.37
C LYS A 286 -23.08 -11.58 0.38
N ARG A 287 -22.49 -11.21 -0.76
CA ARG A 287 -21.73 -9.98 -0.94
C ARG A 287 -22.61 -8.74 -0.73
N SER A 288 -23.77 -8.67 -1.36
CA SER A 288 -24.71 -7.54 -1.18
C SER A 288 -25.11 -7.33 0.28
N ALA A 289 -25.30 -8.41 1.03
CA ALA A 289 -25.56 -8.35 2.47
C ALA A 289 -24.38 -7.78 3.28
N LEU A 290 -23.15 -8.19 2.96
CA LEU A 290 -21.94 -7.64 3.57
C LEU A 290 -21.83 -6.13 3.27
N ALA A 291 -21.96 -5.76 1.99
CA ALA A 291 -21.91 -4.36 1.56
C ALA A 291 -22.97 -3.48 2.25
N ALA A 292 -24.21 -3.98 2.36
CA ALA A 292 -25.29 -3.28 3.06
C ALA A 292 -24.96 -3.07 4.55
N TYR A 293 -24.42 -4.11 5.21
CA TYR A 293 -23.98 -3.98 6.60
C TYR A 293 -22.87 -2.95 6.75
N PHE A 294 -21.85 -2.96 5.87
CA PHE A 294 -20.78 -1.96 5.90
C PHE A 294 -21.29 -0.54 5.66
N ALA A 295 -22.22 -0.34 4.74
CA ALA A 295 -22.83 0.95 4.49
C ALA A 295 -23.53 1.50 5.74
N SER A 296 -24.22 0.63 6.50
CA SER A 296 -24.90 1.00 7.75
C SER A 296 -23.96 1.33 8.92
N MET A 297 -22.66 1.00 8.81
CA MET A 297 -21.65 1.35 9.82
C MET A 297 -21.03 2.74 9.63
N LYS A 298 -21.26 3.43 8.51
CA LYS A 298 -20.62 4.74 8.26
C LYS A 298 -20.91 5.77 9.35
N ASP A 299 -22.12 5.73 9.91
CA ASP A 299 -22.57 6.69 10.90
C ASP A 299 -22.51 6.16 12.35
N ALA A 300 -22.18 4.87 12.53
CA ALA A 300 -22.15 4.22 13.84
C ALA A 300 -21.17 3.04 13.88
N LYS A 301 -20.43 2.90 14.99
CA LYS A 301 -19.53 1.74 15.24
C LYS A 301 -20.26 0.39 15.29
N ILE A 302 -21.58 0.40 15.44
CA ILE A 302 -22.49 -0.74 15.40
C ILE A 302 -23.77 -0.25 14.69
N PRO A 303 -24.25 -0.93 13.64
CA PRO A 303 -25.50 -0.56 13.00
C PRO A 303 -26.70 -0.68 13.95
N PRO A 304 -27.70 0.22 13.87
CA PRO A 304 -28.97 0.05 14.57
C PRO A 304 -29.60 -1.31 14.25
N GLY A 305 -30.09 -2.03 15.27
CA GLY A 305 -30.71 -3.35 15.10
C GLY A 305 -29.74 -4.50 14.80
N ALA A 306 -28.42 -4.28 14.84
CA ALA A 306 -27.45 -5.37 14.71
C ALA A 306 -27.61 -6.40 15.83
N THR A 307 -27.80 -7.66 15.46
CA THR A 307 -27.90 -8.82 16.37
C THR A 307 -26.70 -9.75 16.22
N LEU A 308 -26.37 -10.48 17.27
CA LEU A 308 -25.29 -11.48 17.24
C LEU A 308 -25.53 -12.57 16.19
N ALA A 309 -26.77 -13.04 16.04
CA ALA A 309 -27.13 -14.05 15.04
C ALA A 309 -26.79 -13.57 13.61
N ARG A 310 -27.16 -12.32 13.28
CA ARG A 310 -26.85 -11.75 11.98
C ARG A 310 -25.35 -11.56 11.77
N ILE A 311 -24.61 -11.16 12.79
CA ILE A 311 -23.15 -10.98 12.69
C ILE A 311 -22.44 -12.31 12.46
N LYS A 312 -22.83 -13.38 13.18
CA LYS A 312 -22.28 -14.73 12.97
C LYS A 312 -22.52 -15.22 11.55
N GLU A 313 -23.70 -14.98 11.00
CA GLU A 313 -24.01 -15.32 9.61
C GLU A 313 -23.15 -14.54 8.61
N LEU A 314 -22.96 -13.23 8.81
CA LEU A 314 -22.13 -12.40 7.95
C LEU A 314 -20.64 -12.81 8.01
N ILE A 315 -20.12 -13.21 9.17
CA ILE A 315 -18.75 -13.76 9.29
C ILE A 315 -18.62 -15.02 8.43
N ARG A 316 -19.54 -15.98 8.61
CA ARG A 316 -19.53 -17.22 7.82
C ARG A 316 -19.58 -16.92 6.31
N TRP A 317 -20.44 -15.99 5.88
CA TRP A 317 -20.51 -15.59 4.47
C TRP A 317 -19.23 -14.94 3.98
N ALA A 318 -18.60 -14.08 4.78
CA ALA A 318 -17.32 -13.48 4.45
C ALA A 318 -16.22 -14.55 4.30
N GLU A 319 -16.17 -15.54 5.19
CA GLU A 319 -15.20 -16.64 5.13
C GLU A 319 -15.39 -17.53 3.89
N GLU A 320 -16.63 -17.90 3.57
CA GLU A 320 -16.97 -18.67 2.36
C GLU A 320 -16.56 -17.93 1.08
N GLU A 321 -16.77 -16.62 1.04
CA GLU A 321 -16.38 -15.73 -0.05
C GLU A 321 -14.87 -15.42 -0.07
N GLY A 322 -14.12 -15.85 0.95
CA GLY A 322 -12.69 -15.59 1.13
C GLY A 322 -12.35 -14.13 1.40
N LEU A 323 -13.27 -13.38 2.02
CA LEU A 323 -13.15 -11.95 2.33
C LEU A 323 -12.67 -11.76 3.78
N VAL A 324 -11.39 -12.05 4.03
CA VAL A 324 -10.79 -12.00 5.38
C VAL A 324 -10.94 -10.64 6.06
N GLN A 325 -10.80 -9.53 5.31
CA GLN A 325 -11.02 -8.19 5.85
C GLN A 325 -12.46 -7.98 6.31
N ALA A 326 -13.43 -8.46 5.52
CA ALA A 326 -14.84 -8.36 5.88
C ALA A 326 -15.15 -9.18 7.14
N ALA A 327 -14.63 -10.42 7.21
CA ALA A 327 -14.76 -11.26 8.39
C ALA A 327 -14.17 -10.59 9.65
N SER A 328 -12.99 -9.98 9.52
CA SER A 328 -12.35 -9.22 10.61
C SER A 328 -13.21 -8.08 11.14
N LEU A 329 -13.76 -7.25 10.24
CA LEU A 329 -14.62 -6.14 10.61
C LEU A 329 -15.91 -6.63 11.27
N MET A 330 -16.50 -7.73 10.79
CA MET A 330 -17.68 -8.33 11.39
C MET A 330 -17.37 -8.91 12.78
N SER A 331 -16.21 -9.53 12.98
CA SER A 331 -15.78 -10.00 14.31
C SER A 331 -15.69 -8.85 15.32
N LEU A 332 -15.13 -7.70 14.91
CA LEU A 332 -15.09 -6.50 15.76
C LEU A 332 -16.49 -5.96 16.10
N SER A 333 -17.43 -5.98 15.14
CA SER A 333 -18.81 -5.61 15.40
C SER A 333 -19.49 -6.59 16.36
N GLY A 334 -19.22 -7.90 16.21
CA GLY A 334 -19.72 -8.94 17.11
C GLY A 334 -19.24 -8.76 18.54
N LEU A 335 -17.95 -8.48 18.73
CA LEU A 335 -17.37 -8.12 20.02
C LEU A 335 -18.15 -6.95 20.66
N ARG A 336 -18.33 -5.86 19.93
CA ARG A 336 -19.02 -4.66 20.46
C ARG A 336 -20.48 -4.94 20.83
N VAL A 337 -21.19 -5.73 20.02
CA VAL A 337 -22.60 -6.09 20.29
C VAL A 337 -22.69 -7.03 21.48
N ALA A 338 -21.81 -8.03 21.58
CA ALA A 338 -21.79 -8.96 22.70
C ALA A 338 -21.46 -8.25 24.01
N SER A 339 -20.48 -7.33 24.00
CA SER A 339 -20.17 -6.49 25.17
C SER A 339 -21.36 -5.62 25.58
N ARG A 340 -22.06 -4.98 24.63
CA ARG A 340 -23.26 -4.17 24.91
C ARG A 340 -24.39 -5.01 25.55
N GLU A 341 -24.51 -6.27 25.16
CA GLU A 341 -25.52 -7.21 25.67
C GLU A 341 -25.08 -7.93 26.97
N GLY A 342 -23.89 -7.65 27.50
CA GLY A 342 -23.37 -8.33 28.70
C GLY A 342 -23.01 -9.81 28.48
N LYS A 343 -22.83 -10.24 27.23
CA LYS A 343 -22.53 -11.63 26.85
C LYS A 343 -21.02 -11.85 26.78
N SER A 344 -20.38 -11.88 27.94
CA SER A 344 -18.91 -11.89 28.06
C SER A 344 -18.21 -13.07 27.37
N GLU A 345 -18.77 -14.28 27.41
CA GLU A 345 -18.18 -15.44 26.73
C GLU A 345 -18.19 -15.26 25.20
N GLU A 346 -19.30 -14.75 24.68
CA GLU A 346 -19.44 -14.48 23.26
C GLU A 346 -18.53 -13.33 22.80
N ALA A 347 -18.42 -12.28 23.62
CA ALA A 347 -17.51 -11.17 23.39
C ALA A 347 -16.06 -11.69 23.29
N LEU A 348 -15.66 -12.60 24.19
CA LEU A 348 -14.35 -13.24 24.16
C LEU A 348 -14.14 -14.05 22.87
N ARG A 349 -15.10 -14.88 22.45
CA ARG A 349 -15.03 -15.62 21.18
C ARG A 349 -14.84 -14.70 19.97
N PHE A 350 -15.60 -13.60 19.89
CA PHE A 350 -15.42 -12.59 18.83
C PHE A 350 -14.06 -11.89 18.90
N MET A 351 -13.57 -11.62 20.11
CA MET A 351 -12.26 -11.02 20.33
C MET A 351 -11.16 -11.92 19.78
N VAL A 352 -11.15 -13.21 20.12
CA VAL A 352 -10.13 -14.14 19.62
C VAL A 352 -10.24 -14.32 18.10
N THR A 353 -11.46 -14.42 17.57
CA THR A 353 -11.71 -14.49 16.12
C THR A 353 -11.16 -13.25 15.41
N SER A 354 -11.38 -12.05 15.98
CA SER A 354 -10.84 -10.81 15.46
C SER A 354 -9.31 -10.80 15.47
N VAL A 355 -8.65 -11.31 16.51
CA VAL A 355 -7.18 -11.41 16.57
C VAL A 355 -6.67 -12.28 15.43
N ASN A 356 -7.28 -13.44 15.19
CA ASN A 356 -6.87 -14.34 14.13
C ASN A 356 -7.03 -13.70 12.74
N HIS A 357 -8.12 -12.97 12.51
CA HIS A 357 -8.32 -12.20 11.28
C HIS A 357 -7.31 -11.05 11.14
N THR A 358 -7.11 -10.22 12.17
CA THR A 358 -6.12 -9.13 12.14
C THR A 358 -4.72 -9.64 11.87
N ARG A 359 -4.32 -10.76 12.48
CA ARG A 359 -3.05 -11.43 12.21
C ARG A 359 -2.88 -11.81 10.74
N SER A 360 -3.97 -12.24 10.10
CA SER A 360 -3.96 -12.58 8.68
C SER A 360 -3.81 -11.36 7.77
N LEU A 361 -4.26 -10.19 8.23
CA LEU A 361 -4.25 -8.94 7.46
C LEU A 361 -2.95 -8.16 7.66
N GLU A 362 -2.46 -8.07 8.90
CA GLU A 362 -1.33 -7.21 9.28
C GLU A 362 0.00 -7.97 9.39
N GLY A 363 -0.06 -9.30 9.48
CA GLY A 363 1.08 -10.19 9.67
C GLY A 363 1.30 -10.60 11.12
N ASN A 364 2.04 -11.70 11.30
CA ASN A 364 2.35 -12.27 12.63
C ASN A 364 3.18 -11.36 13.53
N ASP A 365 3.99 -10.47 12.95
CA ASP A 365 4.89 -9.50 13.59
C ASP A 365 4.21 -8.15 13.90
N SER A 366 2.93 -7.98 13.56
CA SER A 366 2.26 -6.68 13.66
C SER A 366 2.07 -6.23 15.11
N ALA A 367 2.55 -5.03 15.41
CA ALA A 367 2.32 -4.36 16.70
C ALA A 367 0.83 -4.24 17.04
N ALA A 368 -0.06 -4.09 16.05
CA ALA A 368 -1.51 -4.05 16.27
C ALA A 368 -2.04 -5.39 16.82
N VAL A 369 -1.54 -6.51 16.31
CA VAL A 369 -1.89 -7.86 16.78
C VAL A 369 -1.41 -8.05 18.22
N HIS A 370 -0.18 -7.65 18.53
CA HIS A 370 0.38 -7.76 19.88
C HIS A 370 -0.27 -6.81 20.89
N THR A 371 -0.56 -5.56 20.49
CA THR A 371 -1.26 -4.58 21.34
C THR A 371 -2.70 -5.03 21.62
N PHE A 372 -3.36 -5.65 20.66
CA PHE A 372 -4.69 -6.19 20.87
C PHE A 372 -4.66 -7.40 21.80
N ALA A 373 -3.67 -8.30 21.63
CA ALA A 373 -3.47 -9.43 22.54
C ALA A 373 -3.14 -8.99 23.97
N SER A 374 -2.27 -7.99 24.16
CA SER A 374 -1.88 -7.53 25.51
C SER A 374 -3.05 -6.96 26.32
N LYS A 375 -4.04 -6.36 25.65
CA LYS A 375 -5.30 -5.92 26.29
C LYS A 375 -6.12 -7.06 26.89
N THR A 376 -5.83 -8.29 26.50
CA THR A 376 -6.48 -9.50 27.02
C THR A 376 -5.70 -10.18 28.15
N GLY A 377 -4.50 -9.67 28.48
CA GLY A 377 -3.59 -10.33 29.41
C GLY A 377 -2.92 -11.59 28.84
N LEU A 378 -3.19 -11.96 27.58
CA LEU A 378 -2.70 -13.17 26.93
C LEU A 378 -1.77 -12.86 25.76
N SER A 379 -0.84 -13.78 25.50
CA SER A 379 -0.08 -13.79 24.26
C SER A 379 -0.97 -14.21 23.06
N VAL A 380 -0.50 -13.88 21.85
CA VAL A 380 -1.18 -14.30 20.61
C VAL A 380 -1.28 -15.83 20.52
N ALA A 381 -0.27 -16.57 21.00
CA ALA A 381 -0.27 -18.03 20.98
C ALA A 381 -1.31 -18.63 21.95
N GLU A 382 -1.43 -18.07 23.16
CA GLU A 382 -2.43 -18.47 24.14
C GLU A 382 -3.85 -18.21 23.64
N LEU A 383 -4.07 -17.04 23.03
CA LEU A 383 -5.35 -16.69 22.40
C LEU A 383 -5.73 -17.70 21.31
N LEU A 384 -4.80 -18.05 20.42
CA LEU A 384 -5.06 -19.00 19.34
C LEU A 384 -5.31 -20.42 19.86
N THR A 385 -4.63 -20.83 20.93
CA THR A 385 -4.88 -22.12 21.59
C THR A 385 -6.26 -22.15 22.25
N ALA A 386 -6.74 -21.00 22.75
CA ALA A 386 -8.07 -20.87 23.33
C ALA A 386 -9.20 -20.97 22.29
N LEU A 387 -8.94 -20.67 21.00
CA LEU A 387 -9.91 -20.87 19.90
C LEU A 387 -10.20 -22.36 19.65
N ASP A 388 -9.19 -23.23 19.81
CA ASP A 388 -9.29 -24.65 19.54
C ASP A 388 -9.93 -25.45 20.70
N ARG A 389 -10.14 -24.81 21.85
CA ARG A 389 -10.81 -25.40 23.01
C ARG A 389 -12.26 -24.94 23.08
N GLU A 390 -13.21 -25.87 23.16
CA GLU A 390 -14.65 -25.55 23.26
C GLU A 390 -14.99 -24.69 24.49
N SER A 391 -14.18 -24.75 25.55
CA SER A 391 -14.26 -23.91 26.75
C SER A 391 -13.08 -22.94 26.83
N ILE A 392 -13.36 -21.63 26.78
CA ILE A 392 -12.36 -20.61 27.12
C ILE A 392 -12.28 -20.54 28.64
N ASP A 393 -11.10 -20.82 29.20
CA ASP A 393 -10.89 -20.92 30.66
C ASP A 393 -11.39 -19.64 31.38
N HIS A 394 -12.30 -19.82 32.35
CA HIS A 394 -12.86 -18.73 33.18
C HIS A 394 -11.79 -17.93 33.95
N LYS A 395 -10.53 -18.40 34.03
CA LYS A 395 -9.43 -17.57 34.55
C LYS A 395 -9.14 -16.34 33.68
N ILE A 396 -9.43 -16.39 32.38
CA ILE A 396 -9.28 -15.26 31.45
C ILE A 396 -10.34 -14.17 31.73
N PHE A 397 -11.50 -14.55 32.30
CA PHE A 397 -12.58 -13.62 32.63
C PHE A 397 -12.24 -12.62 33.74
N GLY A 398 -11.40 -13.01 34.70
CA GLY A 398 -11.12 -12.19 35.89
C GLY A 398 -10.27 -10.94 35.61
N GLN A 399 -9.67 -10.83 34.42
CA GLN A 399 -8.76 -9.72 34.06
C GLN A 399 -9.36 -8.75 33.03
N LEU A 400 -10.54 -9.05 32.48
CA LEU A 400 -11.18 -8.31 31.37
C LEU A 400 -12.47 -7.57 31.78
N ALA A 401 -12.95 -7.77 33.02
CA ALA A 401 -14.01 -6.98 33.65
C ALA A 401 -13.37 -5.81 34.41
#